data_AF-A0A9D7F0M4-F1
#
_entry.id   AF-A0A9D7F0M4-F1
#
_cell.length_a   1.000
_cell.length_b   1.000
_cell.length_c   1.000
_cell.angle_alpha   90.00
_cell.angle_beta   90.00
_cell.angle_gamma   90.00
#
_symmetry.space_group_name_H-M   'P 1'
#
loop_
_entity.id
_entity.type
_entity.pdbx_description
1 polymer ?
#
loop_
_entity_poly.entity_id
_entity_poly.type
_entity_poly.pdbx_seq_one_letter_code
_entity_poly.pdbx_strand_id
1 'polypeptide(L)'
;MEILHCIQKQGATFANLPLPFLANYTGIIFNKEGATEPQLWPRGDADITILSATAPKIAAIVVTGYLIDPTGSDANYEYIQLLATKNIDFAATPYSLVTTNNAGANVPTGFPTDGWATAGTRTYKFNLSVGSVIKGQYFYVGANKNI
;
A
#
# COMPACT_ATOMS: atom_id res chain seq x y z
N MET A 1 -11.39 -6.29 -13.58
CA MET A 1 -11.96 -7.07 -12.45
C MET A 1 -13.40 -6.62 -12.36
N GLU A 2 -14.29 -7.41 -12.96
CA GLU A 2 -15.71 -7.12 -13.06
C GLU A 2 -16.33 -7.44 -11.70
N ILE A 3 -16.84 -6.41 -11.02
CA ILE A 3 -17.46 -6.56 -9.72
C ILE A 3 -18.88 -7.04 -9.98
N LEU A 4 -19.17 -8.30 -9.66
CA LEU A 4 -20.55 -8.77 -9.58
C LEU A 4 -21.32 -7.83 -8.64
N HIS A 5 -22.29 -7.08 -9.20
CA HIS A 5 -23.07 -6.11 -8.46
C HIS A 5 -23.93 -6.82 -7.40
N CYS A 6 -23.55 -6.68 -6.12
CA CYS A 6 -24.33 -7.15 -4.98
C CYS A 6 -25.46 -6.15 -4.69
N ILE A 7 -26.73 -6.59 -4.81
CA ILE A 7 -27.90 -5.72 -4.63
C ILE A 7 -28.74 -6.22 -3.47
N GLN A 8 -29.22 -5.28 -2.65
CA GLN A 8 -30.06 -5.56 -1.48
C GLN A 8 -31.53 -5.24 -1.79
N LYS A 9 -32.45 -6.05 -1.25
CA LYS A 9 -33.89 -5.78 -1.33
C LYS A 9 -34.24 -4.56 -0.48
N GLN A 10 -35.08 -3.67 -1.00
CA GLN A 10 -35.65 -2.56 -0.23
C GLN A 10 -36.41 -3.11 1.01
N GLY A 11 -36.04 -2.65 2.20
CA GLY A 11 -36.61 -3.11 3.47
C GLY A 11 -35.91 -4.30 4.13
N ALA A 12 -34.79 -4.80 3.58
CA ALA A 12 -33.96 -5.78 4.28
C ALA A 12 -33.35 -5.17 5.55
N THR A 13 -33.30 -5.93 6.64
CA THR A 13 -32.73 -5.49 7.94
C THR A 13 -31.28 -5.06 7.83
N PHE A 14 -30.53 -5.68 6.92
CA PHE A 14 -29.14 -5.38 6.62
C PHE A 14 -28.91 -4.25 5.61
N ALA A 15 -29.97 -3.70 4.99
CA ALA A 15 -29.83 -2.70 3.93
C ALA A 15 -29.24 -1.36 4.41
N ASN A 16 -29.39 -1.06 5.70
CA ASN A 16 -28.90 0.18 6.30
C ASN A 16 -27.65 -0.03 7.16
N LEU A 17 -27.09 -1.25 7.17
CA LEU A 17 -25.86 -1.51 7.91
C LEU A 17 -24.67 -0.89 7.16
N PRO A 18 -23.71 -0.27 7.88
CA PRO A 18 -22.49 0.21 7.25
C PRO A 18 -21.77 -0.95 6.58
N LEU A 19 -21.32 -0.75 5.33
CA LEU A 19 -20.59 -1.78 4.62
C LEU A 19 -19.27 -2.07 5.34
N PRO A 20 -18.96 -3.35 5.64
CA PRO A 20 -17.69 -3.72 6.21
C PRO A 20 -16.57 -3.49 5.20
N PHE A 21 -15.34 -3.28 5.68
CA PHE A 21 -14.18 -3.13 4.81
C PHE A 21 -13.95 -4.36 3.92
N LEU A 22 -14.13 -5.55 4.48
CA LEU A 22 -14.02 -6.81 3.77
C LEU A 22 -15.11 -7.79 4.23
N ALA A 23 -15.86 -8.34 3.27
CA ALA A 23 -16.85 -9.38 3.51
C ALA A 23 -17.01 -10.30 2.31
N ASN A 24 -17.38 -11.54 2.59
CA ASN A 24 -17.89 -12.47 1.59
C ASN A 24 -19.41 -12.41 1.59
N TYR A 25 -19.98 -12.38 0.38
CA TYR A 25 -21.42 -12.41 0.16
C TYR A 25 -21.77 -13.72 -0.54
N THR A 26 -22.73 -14.45 0.00
CA THR A 26 -23.41 -15.56 -0.66
C THR A 26 -24.86 -15.18 -0.95
N GLY A 27 -25.57 -15.98 -1.74
CA GLY A 27 -26.95 -15.66 -2.06
C GLY A 27 -27.43 -16.31 -3.34
N ILE A 28 -28.53 -15.78 -3.86
CA ILE A 28 -29.15 -16.23 -5.10
C ILE A 28 -28.74 -15.28 -6.21
N ILE A 29 -28.38 -15.82 -7.36
CA ILE A 29 -28.12 -15.02 -8.56
C ILE A 29 -29.43 -14.79 -9.31
N PHE A 30 -29.76 -13.53 -9.59
CA PHE A 30 -30.89 -13.16 -10.43
C PHE A 30 -30.41 -12.44 -11.69
N ASN A 31 -31.02 -12.78 -12.82
CA ASN A 31 -30.91 -12.00 -14.04
C ASN A 31 -32.12 -11.06 -14.06
N LYS A 32 -31.89 -9.77 -13.79
CA LYS A 32 -32.94 -8.76 -13.90
C LYS A 32 -33.22 -8.49 -15.38
N GLU A 33 -34.48 -8.42 -15.76
CA GLU A 33 -34.87 -8.07 -17.12
C GLU A 33 -34.26 -6.72 -17.53
N GLY A 34 -33.58 -6.69 -18.67
CA GLY A 34 -32.85 -5.53 -19.17
C GLY A 34 -31.48 -5.28 -18.52
N ALA A 35 -31.02 -6.09 -17.56
CA ALA A 35 -29.66 -6.03 -17.05
C ALA A 35 -28.71 -6.85 -17.93
N THR A 36 -27.52 -6.31 -18.18
CA THR A 36 -26.44 -7.01 -18.92
C THR A 36 -25.60 -7.90 -18.03
N GLU A 37 -25.77 -7.82 -16.71
CA GLU A 37 -24.98 -8.54 -15.73
C GLU A 37 -25.87 -9.25 -14.70
N PRO A 38 -25.52 -10.48 -14.28
CA PRO A 38 -26.18 -11.15 -13.17
C PRO A 38 -25.98 -10.37 -11.86
N GLN A 39 -26.96 -10.44 -10.97
CA GLN A 39 -26.90 -9.78 -9.66
C GLN A 39 -26.91 -10.82 -8.54
N LEU A 40 -26.03 -10.67 -7.56
CA LEU A 40 -26.05 -11.49 -6.35
C LEU A 40 -26.97 -10.85 -5.31
N TRP A 41 -27.93 -11.64 -4.80
CA TRP A 41 -28.89 -11.22 -3.79
C TRP A 41 -28.75 -12.09 -2.53
N PRO A 42 -28.14 -11.55 -1.45
CA PRO A 42 -28.15 -12.19 -0.14
C PRO A 42 -29.59 -12.35 0.37
N ARG A 43 -29.92 -13.50 0.97
CA ARG A 43 -31.27 -13.78 1.49
C ARG A 43 -31.48 -13.19 2.89
N GLY A 44 -30.40 -12.98 3.63
CA GLY A 44 -30.40 -12.51 5.01
C GLY A 44 -28.97 -12.32 5.54
N ASP A 45 -28.83 -11.86 6.77
CA ASP A 45 -27.54 -11.57 7.42
C ASP A 45 -26.60 -12.79 7.44
N ALA A 46 -27.17 -14.00 7.50
CA ALA A 46 -26.41 -15.26 7.47
C ALA A 46 -25.64 -15.50 6.15
N ASP A 47 -26.05 -14.83 5.07
CA ASP A 47 -25.35 -14.88 3.78
C ASP A 47 -24.22 -13.83 3.68
N ILE A 48 -23.97 -13.05 4.74
CA ILE A 48 -22.91 -12.03 4.81
C ILE A 48 -21.90 -12.46 5.86
N THR A 49 -20.70 -12.85 5.43
CA THR A 49 -19.60 -13.15 6.34
C THR A 49 -18.63 -11.98 6.37
N ILE A 50 -18.65 -11.21 7.47
CA ILE A 50 -17.69 -10.12 7.69
C ILE A 50 -16.32 -10.72 7.96
N LEU A 51 -15.36 -10.44 7.09
CA LEU A 51 -13.96 -10.84 7.25
C LEU A 51 -13.16 -9.76 7.98
N SER A 52 -13.48 -8.49 7.72
CA SER A 52 -12.93 -7.35 8.46
C SER A 52 -13.93 -6.20 8.46
N ALA A 53 -14.45 -5.85 9.64
CA ALA A 53 -15.31 -4.68 9.80
C ALA A 53 -14.51 -3.37 9.67
N THR A 54 -13.27 -3.36 10.19
CA THR A 54 -12.40 -2.19 10.17
C THR A 54 -11.41 -2.29 9.03
N ALA A 55 -11.14 -1.18 8.36
CA ALA A 55 -10.05 -1.11 7.40
C ALA A 55 -8.71 -1.37 8.12
N PRO A 56 -7.83 -2.26 7.60
CA PRO A 56 -6.48 -2.32 8.10
C PRO A 56 -5.81 -0.96 7.86
N LYS A 57 -4.75 -0.68 8.61
CA LYS A 57 -3.96 0.51 8.38
C LYS A 57 -3.34 0.43 6.98
N ILE A 58 -3.87 1.23 6.05
CA ILE A 58 -3.33 1.35 4.70
C ILE A 58 -2.06 2.21 4.79
N ALA A 59 -0.93 1.64 4.37
CA ALA A 59 0.33 2.37 4.31
C ALA A 59 0.21 3.53 3.32
N ALA A 60 0.62 4.74 3.74
CA ALA A 60 0.57 5.94 2.91
C ALA A 60 1.49 5.88 1.68
N ILE A 61 2.58 5.11 1.81
CA ILE A 61 3.64 4.94 0.82
C ILE A 61 3.93 3.44 0.71
N VAL A 62 4.06 2.94 -0.52
CA VAL A 62 4.43 1.55 -0.81
C VAL A 62 5.74 1.56 -1.59
N VAL A 63 6.67 0.66 -1.24
CA VAL A 63 7.86 0.40 -2.05
C VAL A 63 7.45 -0.48 -3.22
N THR A 64 7.61 0.01 -4.45
CA THR A 64 7.23 -0.74 -5.67
C THR A 64 8.42 -1.31 -6.41
N GLY A 65 9.63 -0.81 -6.14
CA GLY A 65 10.86 -1.32 -6.70
C GLY A 65 12.07 -0.58 -6.17
N TYR A 66 13.26 -1.08 -6.49
CA TYR A 66 14.52 -0.41 -6.24
C TYR A 66 15.57 -0.88 -7.25
N LEU A 67 16.51 -0.01 -7.57
CA LEU A 67 17.72 -0.32 -8.34
C LEU A 67 18.92 -0.12 -7.42
N ILE A 68 19.63 -1.19 -7.15
CA ILE A 68 20.88 -1.21 -6.39
C ILE A 68 21.96 -1.77 -7.30
N ASP A 69 23.14 -1.14 -7.33
CA ASP A 69 24.28 -1.60 -8.15
C ASP A 69 23.97 -1.66 -9.67
N PRO A 70 23.69 -0.50 -10.30
CA PRO A 70 23.53 -0.42 -11.74
C PRO A 70 24.85 -0.83 -12.44
N THR A 71 24.75 -1.58 -13.54
CA THR A 71 25.93 -2.08 -14.27
C THR A 71 26.87 -0.93 -14.69
N GLY A 72 28.13 -1.01 -14.28
CA GLY A 72 29.17 0.00 -14.60
C GLY A 72 29.76 0.63 -13.34
N SER A 73 30.43 1.79 -13.48
CA SER A 73 30.99 2.52 -12.33
C SER A 73 30.13 3.72 -11.90
N ASP A 74 28.91 3.85 -12.41
CA ASP A 74 28.07 5.03 -12.16
C ASP A 74 27.17 4.81 -10.95
N ALA A 75 27.75 5.04 -9.76
CA ALA A 75 27.09 4.99 -8.45
C ALA A 75 26.04 6.11 -8.23
N ASN A 76 25.40 6.60 -9.30
CA ASN A 76 24.40 7.65 -9.25
C ASN A 76 23.06 7.31 -9.92
N TYR A 77 22.80 6.03 -10.21
CA TYR A 77 21.52 5.56 -10.76
C TYR A 77 20.71 4.73 -9.76
N GLU A 78 21.18 4.63 -8.52
CA GLU A 78 20.49 3.91 -7.46
C GLU A 78 19.27 4.70 -6.98
N TYR A 79 18.14 4.01 -6.90
CA TYR A 79 16.90 4.61 -6.42
C TYR A 79 16.02 3.57 -5.75
N ILE A 80 15.10 4.07 -4.93
CA ILE A 80 13.95 3.34 -4.43
C ILE A 80 12.72 4.00 -5.00
N GLN A 81 11.93 3.22 -5.75
CA GLN A 81 10.67 3.65 -6.33
C GLN A 81 9.55 3.45 -5.30
N LEU A 82 8.76 4.49 -5.13
CA LEU A 82 7.71 4.59 -4.14
C LEU A 82 6.40 4.98 -4.83
N LEU A 83 5.29 4.46 -4.33
CA LEU A 83 3.94 4.82 -4.77
C LEU A 83 3.16 5.41 -3.60
N ALA A 84 2.56 6.58 -3.79
CA ALA A 84 1.69 7.19 -2.80
C ALA A 84 0.27 6.60 -2.88
N THR A 85 -0.28 6.12 -1.77
CA THR A 85 -1.66 5.57 -1.70
C THR A 85 -2.69 6.62 -1.31
N LYS A 86 -2.23 7.82 -0.95
CA LYS A 86 -3.00 9.02 -0.63
C LYS A 86 -2.20 10.27 -1.00
N ASN A 87 -2.83 11.43 -0.97
CA ASN A 87 -2.12 12.70 -1.09
C ASN A 87 -1.25 12.92 0.15
N ILE A 88 -0.01 13.37 -0.04
CA ILE A 88 0.97 13.60 1.01
C ILE A 88 1.61 14.96 0.79
N ASP A 89 1.58 15.78 1.84
CA ASP A 89 2.46 16.92 2.02
C ASP A 89 3.50 16.52 3.08
N PHE A 90 4.78 16.46 2.67
CA PHE A 90 5.86 16.01 3.53
C PHE A 90 6.23 17.03 4.61
N ALA A 91 5.88 18.31 4.43
CA ALA A 91 6.04 19.32 5.47
C ALA A 91 4.97 19.14 6.57
N ALA A 92 3.73 18.81 6.19
CA ALA A 92 2.64 18.56 7.13
C ALA A 92 2.73 17.20 7.82
N THR A 93 3.18 16.16 7.11
CA THR A 93 3.42 14.82 7.67
C THR A 93 4.77 14.31 7.20
N PRO A 94 5.85 14.51 7.98
CA PRO A 94 7.17 14.03 7.63
C PRO A 94 7.25 12.51 7.64
N TYR A 95 7.97 11.95 6.66
CA TYR A 95 8.30 10.52 6.59
C TYR A 95 9.81 10.33 6.63
N SER A 96 10.24 9.09 6.86
CA SER A 96 11.62 8.70 6.65
C SER A 96 11.70 7.37 5.94
N LEU A 97 12.62 7.27 4.99
CA LEU A 97 13.02 6.02 4.36
C LEU A 97 14.34 5.60 4.97
N VAL A 98 14.41 4.35 5.44
CA VAL A 98 15.64 3.83 6.04
C VAL A 98 16.06 2.57 5.30
N THR A 99 17.33 2.54 4.89
CA THR A 99 17.91 1.44 4.12
C THR A 99 19.08 0.85 4.88
N THR A 100 19.40 -0.42 4.60
CA THR A 100 20.56 -1.10 5.18
C THR A 100 21.47 -1.60 4.06
N ASN A 101 22.77 -1.37 4.22
CA ASN A 101 23.81 -1.95 3.38
C ASN A 101 24.47 -3.12 4.12
N ASN A 102 24.19 -4.33 3.63
CA ASN A 102 24.62 -5.58 4.26
C ASN A 102 25.99 -6.08 3.76
N ALA A 103 26.80 -5.25 3.11
CA ALA A 103 28.15 -5.64 2.74
C ALA A 103 29.00 -5.91 3.98
N GLY A 104 29.73 -7.03 4.02
CA GLY A 104 30.47 -7.50 5.20
C GLY A 104 31.57 -6.54 5.69
N ALA A 105 32.10 -5.71 4.80
CA ALA A 105 33.12 -4.71 5.11
C ALA A 105 32.57 -3.40 5.71
N ASN A 106 31.24 -3.20 5.75
CA ASN A 106 30.66 -1.96 6.28
C ASN A 106 30.86 -1.83 7.80
N VAL A 107 30.93 -0.59 8.27
CA VAL A 107 31.10 -0.27 9.69
C VAL A 107 29.78 0.32 10.23
N PRO A 108 29.33 -0.09 11.43
CA PRO A 108 29.94 -1.07 12.34
C PRO A 108 29.82 -2.53 11.85
N THR A 109 30.81 -3.38 12.11
CA THR A 109 30.80 -4.80 11.73
C THR A 109 30.05 -5.66 12.76
N GLY A 110 29.75 -6.93 12.41
CA GLY A 110 29.02 -7.86 13.30
C GLY A 110 27.50 -7.71 13.22
N PHE A 111 26.80 -8.45 14.08
CA PHE A 111 25.35 -8.34 14.22
C PHE A 111 25.00 -7.13 15.12
N PRO A 112 23.93 -6.37 14.82
CA PRO A 112 23.52 -5.24 15.64
C PRO A 112 23.08 -5.68 17.04
N THR A 113 23.75 -5.19 18.08
CA THR A 113 23.37 -5.44 19.49
C THR A 113 22.32 -4.44 20.01
N ASP A 114 22.34 -3.21 19.49
CA ASP A 114 21.45 -2.11 19.93
C ASP A 114 20.30 -1.84 18.93
N GLY A 115 19.99 -2.83 18.09
CA GLY A 115 18.96 -2.75 17.06
C GLY A 115 19.47 -2.34 15.68
N TRP A 116 18.56 -2.36 14.71
CA TRP A 116 18.88 -2.30 13.28
C TRP A 116 19.41 -0.94 12.79
N ALA A 117 19.28 0.13 13.59
CA ALA A 117 19.66 1.49 13.24
C ALA A 117 21.11 1.81 13.62
N THR A 118 22.07 1.07 13.07
CA THR A 118 23.49 1.16 13.47
C THR A 118 24.26 2.34 12.90
N ALA A 119 23.62 3.16 12.06
CA ALA A 119 24.24 4.28 11.34
C ALA A 119 25.51 3.86 10.55
N GLY A 120 26.48 4.76 10.42
CA GLY A 120 27.73 4.52 9.71
C GLY A 120 27.53 4.25 8.22
N THR A 121 28.27 3.27 7.68
CA THR A 121 28.06 2.79 6.31
C THR A 121 27.06 1.65 6.22
N ARG A 122 26.35 1.35 7.32
CA ARG A 122 25.46 0.20 7.44
C ARG A 122 23.99 0.56 7.35
N THR A 123 23.55 1.64 7.99
CA THR A 123 22.15 2.08 7.94
C THR A 123 22.05 3.54 7.56
N TYR A 124 21.27 3.84 6.52
CA TYR A 124 21.09 5.19 6.00
C TYR A 124 19.64 5.63 6.15
N LYS A 125 19.42 6.88 6.57
CA LYS A 125 18.10 7.48 6.71
C LYS A 125 17.96 8.68 5.78
N PHE A 126 16.93 8.65 4.94
CA PHE A 126 16.46 9.79 4.17
C PHE A 126 15.28 10.41 4.90
N ASN A 127 15.35 11.72 5.19
CA ASN A 127 14.21 12.46 5.73
C ASN A 127 13.40 13.04 4.56
N LEU A 128 12.11 12.74 4.54
CA LEU A 128 11.14 13.27 3.59
C LEU A 128 10.30 14.31 4.33
N SER A 129 10.77 15.55 4.33
CA SER A 129 10.18 16.65 5.11
C SER A 129 9.74 17.86 4.28
N VAL A 130 9.93 17.80 2.95
CA VAL A 130 9.55 18.86 2.01
C VAL A 130 9.00 18.24 0.72
N GLY A 131 8.17 19.00 0.00
CA GLY A 131 7.52 18.55 -1.24
C GLY A 131 6.19 17.84 -0.99
N SER A 132 5.55 17.40 -2.08
CA SER A 132 4.26 16.72 -2.04
C SER A 132 4.10 15.71 -3.17
N VAL A 133 3.29 14.68 -2.94
CA VAL A 133 2.89 13.69 -3.94
C VAL A 133 1.39 13.43 -3.85
N ILE A 134 0.75 13.16 -4.98
CA ILE A 134 -0.68 12.83 -5.04
C ILE A 134 -0.91 11.31 -5.06
N LYS A 135 -2.10 10.87 -4.66
CA LYS A 135 -2.50 9.46 -4.71
C LYS A 135 -2.28 8.88 -6.12
N GLY A 136 -1.62 7.73 -6.18
CA GLY A 136 -1.30 7.01 -7.41
C GLY A 136 -0.02 7.49 -8.10
N GLN A 137 0.64 8.52 -7.57
CA GLN A 137 1.89 9.04 -8.14
C GLN A 137 3.09 8.20 -7.68
N TYR A 138 3.96 7.89 -8.65
CA TYR A 138 5.29 7.35 -8.38
C TYR A 138 6.28 8.47 -8.05
N PHE A 139 7.16 8.22 -7.11
CA PHE A 139 8.28 9.10 -6.76
C PHE A 139 9.49 8.27 -6.33
N TYR A 140 10.67 8.90 -6.30
CA TYR A 140 11.94 8.20 -6.15
C TYR A 140 12.77 8.84 -5.04
N VAL A 141 13.48 8.01 -4.29
CA VAL A 141 14.50 8.43 -3.31
C VAL A 141 15.79 7.73 -3.68
N GLY A 142 16.85 8.48 -3.98
CA GLY A 142 18.08 7.92 -4.53
C GLY A 142 19.08 8.98 -4.98
N ALA A 143 20.04 8.56 -5.78
CA ALA A 143 21.07 9.43 -6.33
C ALA A 143 20.54 10.26 -7.52
N ASN A 144 21.01 11.51 -7.60
CA ASN A 144 20.39 12.61 -8.37
C ASN A 144 21.06 12.86 -9.73
N LYS A 145 21.36 11.83 -10.52
CA LYS A 145 21.91 12.08 -11.87
C LYS A 145 20.84 12.16 -12.95
N ASN A 146 19.68 11.52 -12.77
CA ASN A 146 18.56 11.51 -13.73
C ASN A 146 17.18 11.20 -13.11
N ILE A 147 16.95 11.49 -11.81
CA ILE A 147 15.63 11.43 -11.15
C ILE A 147 15.11 12.84 -10.86
#